data_AF-A0A6G1RZ61-F1
#
_entry.id   AF-A0A6G1RZ61-F1
#
_cell.length_a   1.000
_cell.length_b   1.000
_cell.length_c   1.000
_cell.angle_alpha   90.00
_cell.angle_beta   90.00
_cell.angle_gamma   90.00
#
_symmetry.space_group_name_H-M   'P 1'
#
loop_
_entity.id
_entity.type
_entity.pdbx_description
1 polymer ?
#
loop_
_entity_poly.entity_id
_entity_poly.type
_entity_poly.pdbx_seq_one_letter_code
_entity_poly.pdbx_strand_id
1 'polypeptide(L)'
;MHKLTPEQLDCIHDIRRRSKNRIAAQRCRKRKLDCIQNLESEIEKLQNEKENLLKERNHILSTLGETKQNLTGLCQQVCKEAALSHEQIQILAKYSSSDCPLSFLFPERERTTASDSELAVPAGVELADGVSGVTSAKEQSSCYQCVKSVCDVTYDPAQELHPVSVRTVDKTSLVEPCGQSGGITDFCQQMTDKCTTDE
;
A
#
# COMPACT_ATOMS: atom_id res chain seq x y z
N MET A 1 -67.10 11.98 4.65
CA MET A 1 -65.74 12.34 4.18
C MET A 1 -65.41 13.71 4.75
N HIS A 2 -64.68 13.78 5.86
CA HIS A 2 -64.19 15.07 6.37
C HIS A 2 -63.04 15.54 5.49
N LYS A 3 -63.15 16.74 4.92
CA LYS A 3 -62.09 17.35 4.11
C LYS A 3 -61.14 18.09 5.04
N LEU A 4 -59.85 17.83 4.89
CA LEU A 4 -58.81 18.59 5.58
C LEU A 4 -58.78 20.02 5.04
N THR A 5 -58.51 20.97 5.92
CA THR A 5 -58.23 22.35 5.54
C THR A 5 -56.91 22.43 4.75
N PRO A 6 -56.72 23.44 3.89
CA PRO A 6 -55.46 23.63 3.16
C PRO A 6 -54.23 23.65 4.09
N GLU A 7 -54.33 24.31 5.24
CA GLU A 7 -53.24 24.44 6.21
C GLU A 7 -52.86 23.10 6.84
N GLN A 8 -53.86 22.24 7.12
CA GLN A 8 -53.62 20.88 7.59
C GLN A 8 -52.94 20.02 6.53
N LEU A 9 -53.32 20.19 5.26
CA LEU A 9 -52.72 19.46 4.15
C LEU A 9 -51.25 19.85 3.95
N ASP A 10 -50.93 21.14 4.04
CA ASP A 10 -49.56 21.66 3.94
C ASP A 10 -48.68 21.15 5.08
N CYS A 11 -49.20 21.13 6.30
CA CYS A 11 -48.52 20.55 7.45
C CYS A 11 -48.19 19.07 7.23
N ILE A 12 -49.17 18.27 6.76
CA ILE A 12 -48.96 16.85 6.45
C ILE A 12 -47.91 16.66 5.34
N HIS A 13 -47.97 17.46 4.28
CA HIS A 13 -46.98 17.41 3.21
C HIS A 13 -45.58 17.70 3.70
N ASP A 14 -45.41 18.71 4.55
CA ASP A 14 -44.10 19.07 5.09
C ASP A 14 -43.55 18.00 6.03
N ILE A 15 -44.39 17.41 6.90
CA ILE A 15 -44.01 16.27 7.74
C ILE A 15 -43.53 15.09 6.87
N ARG A 16 -44.26 14.77 5.80
CA ARG A 16 -43.87 13.69 4.86
C ARG A 16 -42.59 14.02 4.11
N ARG A 17 -42.41 15.27 3.70
CA ARG A 17 -41.21 15.74 3.01
C ARG A 17 -39.97 15.64 3.91
N ARG A 18 -40.05 16.15 5.13
CA ARG A 18 -38.96 16.05 6.13
C ARG A 18 -38.62 14.61 6.46
N SER A 19 -39.63 13.77 6.67
CA SER A 19 -39.42 12.33 6.92
C SER A 19 -38.70 11.64 5.75
N LYS A 20 -39.12 11.89 4.51
CA LYS A 20 -38.44 11.36 3.31
C LYS A 20 -36.99 11.85 3.20
N ASN A 21 -36.75 13.14 3.45
CA ASN A 21 -35.41 13.71 3.39
C ASN A 21 -34.48 13.11 4.47
N ARG A 22 -34.99 12.91 5.69
CA ARG A 22 -34.26 12.24 6.77
C ARG A 22 -33.76 10.86 6.36
N ILE A 23 -34.62 10.03 5.76
CA ILE A 23 -34.25 8.70 5.27
C ILE A 23 -33.28 8.79 4.08
N ALA A 24 -33.47 9.74 3.17
CA ALA A 24 -32.57 9.95 2.04
C ALA A 24 -31.16 10.33 2.50
N ALA A 25 -31.04 11.24 3.47
CA ALA A 25 -29.77 11.64 4.08
C ALA A 25 -29.10 10.45 4.78
N GLN A 26 -29.85 9.64 5.53
CA GLN A 26 -29.33 8.42 6.17
C GLN A 26 -28.78 7.44 5.12
N ARG A 27 -29.52 7.18 4.04
CA ARG A 27 -29.07 6.30 2.95
C ARG A 27 -27.83 6.85 2.22
N CYS A 28 -27.77 8.16 2.01
CA CYS A 28 -26.62 8.81 1.39
C CYS A 28 -25.36 8.65 2.25
N ARG A 29 -25.47 8.93 3.57
CA ARG A 29 -24.39 8.72 4.54
C ARG A 29 -23.94 7.26 4.57
N LYS A 30 -24.89 6.32 4.64
CA LYS A 30 -24.59 4.88 4.59
C LYS A 30 -23.80 4.53 3.33
N ARG A 31 -24.30 4.91 2.15
CA ARG A 31 -23.61 4.62 0.88
C ARG A 31 -22.20 5.22 0.83
N LYS A 32 -22.00 6.42 1.39
CA LYS A 32 -20.68 7.04 1.46
C LYS A 32 -19.73 6.22 2.34
N LEU A 33 -20.19 5.77 3.51
CA LEU A 33 -19.41 4.94 4.41
C LEU A 33 -19.10 3.56 3.80
N ASP A 34 -20.10 2.91 3.18
CA ASP A 34 -19.92 1.64 2.48
C ASP A 34 -18.86 1.77 1.36
N CYS A 35 -18.88 2.89 0.62
CA CYS A 35 -17.89 3.18 -0.43
C CYS A 35 -16.48 3.36 0.16
N ILE A 36 -16.35 4.12 1.26
CA ILE A 36 -15.07 4.32 1.95
C ILE A 36 -14.52 2.96 2.42
N GLN A 37 -15.33 2.16 3.09
CA GLN A 37 -14.92 0.82 3.57
C GLN A 37 -14.51 -0.11 2.43
N ASN A 38 -15.23 -0.07 1.31
CA ASN A 38 -14.86 -0.87 0.14
C ASN A 38 -13.48 -0.46 -0.39
N LEU A 39 -13.24 0.85 -0.56
CA LEU A 39 -11.96 1.37 -1.02
C LEU A 39 -10.82 1.03 -0.05
N GLU A 40 -11.04 1.16 1.25
CA GLU A 40 -10.07 0.76 2.28
C GLU A 40 -9.70 -0.73 2.14
N SER A 41 -10.69 -1.60 1.95
CA SER A 41 -10.47 -3.03 1.76
C SER A 41 -9.74 -3.35 0.45
N GLU A 42 -9.99 -2.60 -0.62
CA GLU A 42 -9.31 -2.76 -1.90
C GLU A 42 -7.84 -2.34 -1.80
N ILE A 43 -7.56 -1.23 -1.11
CA ILE A 43 -6.19 -0.77 -0.83
C ILE A 43 -5.43 -1.84 -0.03
N GLU A 44 -6.02 -2.37 1.03
CA GLU A 44 -5.40 -3.42 1.84
C GLU A 44 -5.08 -4.68 1.00
N LYS A 45 -6.02 -5.12 0.17
CA LYS A 45 -5.81 -6.26 -0.74
C LYS A 45 -4.65 -6.01 -1.70
N LEU A 46 -4.62 -4.84 -2.34
CA LEU A 46 -3.57 -4.48 -3.29
C LEU A 46 -2.20 -4.37 -2.61
N GLN A 47 -2.14 -3.86 -1.37
CA GLN A 47 -0.90 -3.80 -0.60
C GLN A 47 -0.38 -5.20 -0.27
N ASN A 48 -1.25 -6.11 0.18
CA ASN A 48 -0.88 -7.50 0.45
C ASN A 48 -0.43 -8.23 -0.83
N GLU A 49 -1.12 -8.02 -1.96
CA GLU A 49 -0.72 -8.58 -3.24
C GLU A 49 0.66 -8.08 -3.68
N LYS A 50 0.91 -6.77 -3.57
CA LYS A 50 2.22 -6.18 -3.84
C LYS A 50 3.31 -6.80 -2.96
N GLU A 51 3.06 -6.98 -1.67
CA GLU A 51 4.03 -7.60 -0.76
C GLU A 51 4.35 -9.05 -1.17
N ASN A 52 3.33 -9.82 -1.54
CA ASN A 52 3.50 -11.20 -2.00
C ASN A 52 4.29 -11.27 -3.30
N LEU A 53 4.01 -10.40 -4.28
CA LEU A 53 4.77 -10.31 -5.53
C LEU A 53 6.23 -9.91 -5.29
N LEU A 54 6.51 -9.02 -4.33
CA LEU A 54 7.88 -8.68 -3.96
C LEU A 54 8.61 -9.86 -3.31
N LYS A 55 7.94 -10.62 -2.45
CA LYS A 55 8.50 -11.86 -1.88
C LYS A 55 8.81 -12.88 -2.96
N GLU A 56 7.89 -13.09 -3.91
CA GLU A 56 8.09 -14.01 -5.04
C GLU A 56 9.24 -13.56 -5.93
N ARG A 57 9.31 -12.27 -6.30
CA ARG A 57 10.43 -11.69 -7.06
C ARG A 57 11.77 -11.96 -6.36
N ASN A 58 11.84 -11.68 -5.06
CA ASN A 58 13.07 -11.89 -4.30
C ASN A 58 13.45 -13.38 -4.24
N HIS A 59 12.46 -14.26 -4.08
CA HIS A 59 12.69 -15.70 -4.14
C HIS A 59 13.23 -16.14 -5.50
N ILE A 60 12.62 -15.68 -6.61
CA ILE A 60 13.08 -15.96 -7.97
C ILE A 60 14.52 -15.47 -8.18
N LEU A 61 14.84 -14.25 -7.74
CA LEU A 61 16.20 -13.71 -7.86
C LEU A 61 17.22 -14.52 -7.05
N SER A 62 16.86 -14.95 -5.85
CA SER A 62 17.70 -15.82 -5.02
C SER A 62 17.95 -17.16 -5.71
N THR A 63 16.90 -17.83 -6.18
CA THR A 63 16.99 -19.12 -6.87
C THR A 63 17.75 -19.01 -8.20
N LEU A 64 17.57 -17.91 -8.93
CA LEU A 64 18.33 -17.63 -10.14
C LEU A 64 19.82 -17.45 -9.84
N GLY A 65 20.15 -16.71 -8.78
CA GLY A 65 21.53 -16.53 -8.32
C GLY A 65 22.20 -17.85 -7.96
N GLU A 66 21.52 -18.68 -7.16
CA GLU A 66 21.98 -20.02 -6.79
C GLU A 66 22.18 -20.92 -8.01
N THR A 67 21.21 -20.94 -8.93
CA THR A 67 21.29 -21.75 -10.15
C THR A 67 22.44 -21.30 -11.04
N LYS A 68 22.65 -19.99 -11.19
CA LYS A 68 23.79 -19.44 -11.93
C LYS A 68 25.12 -19.85 -11.28
N GLN A 69 25.23 -19.74 -9.95
CA GLN A 69 26.44 -20.14 -9.24
C GLN A 69 26.73 -21.65 -9.39
N ASN A 70 25.71 -22.49 -9.23
CA ASN A 70 25.81 -23.94 -9.42
C ASN A 70 26.27 -24.29 -10.84
N LEU A 71 25.66 -23.66 -11.84
CA LEU A 71 25.99 -23.87 -13.24
C LEU A 71 27.42 -23.39 -13.57
N THR A 72 27.84 -22.23 -13.07
CA THR A 72 29.23 -21.75 -13.20
C THR A 72 30.20 -22.74 -12.54
N GLY A 73 29.89 -23.27 -11.36
CA GLY A 73 30.68 -24.29 -10.68
C GLY A 73 30.82 -25.58 -11.51
N LEU A 74 29.72 -26.06 -12.09
CA LEU A 74 29.73 -27.22 -12.99
C LEU A 74 30.54 -26.96 -14.26
N CYS A 75 30.40 -25.79 -14.88
CA CYS A 75 31.20 -25.42 -16.05
C CYS A 75 32.70 -25.42 -15.74
N GLN A 76 33.10 -24.84 -14.60
CA GLN A 76 34.50 -24.92 -14.15
C GLN A 76 34.96 -26.36 -13.97
N GLN A 77 34.13 -27.21 -13.36
CA GLN A 77 34.48 -28.62 -13.13
C GLN A 77 34.65 -29.40 -14.43
N VAL A 78 33.74 -29.20 -15.40
CA VAL A 78 33.82 -29.84 -16.72
C VAL A 78 35.06 -29.36 -17.48
N CYS A 79 35.37 -28.06 -17.46
CA CYS A 79 36.58 -27.54 -18.09
C CYS A 79 37.86 -28.11 -17.47
N LYS A 80 37.88 -28.27 -16.13
CA LYS A 80 39.00 -28.89 -15.41
C LYS A 80 39.15 -30.37 -15.78
N GLU A 81 38.05 -31.13 -15.80
CA GLU A 81 38.03 -32.56 -16.15
C GLU A 81 38.47 -32.79 -17.59
N ALA A 82 38.04 -31.92 -18.51
CA ALA A 82 38.47 -31.94 -19.91
C ALA A 82 39.91 -31.44 -20.13
N ALA A 83 40.63 -31.10 -19.05
CA ALA A 83 41.99 -30.55 -19.09
C ALA A 83 42.16 -29.34 -20.02
N LEU A 84 41.12 -28.49 -20.13
CA LEU A 84 41.15 -27.30 -20.97
C LEU A 84 42.11 -26.26 -20.38
N SER A 85 42.95 -25.68 -21.22
CA SER A 85 43.81 -24.56 -20.83
C SER A 85 42.98 -23.29 -20.60
N HIS A 86 43.54 -22.35 -19.86
CA HIS A 86 42.90 -21.06 -19.59
C HIS A 86 42.52 -20.31 -20.88
N GLU A 87 43.41 -20.32 -21.89
CA GLU A 87 43.16 -19.70 -23.20
C GLU A 87 42.00 -20.36 -23.94
N GLN A 88 41.90 -21.69 -23.89
CA GLN A 88 40.80 -22.42 -24.51
C GLN A 88 39.46 -22.09 -23.86
N ILE A 89 39.41 -21.98 -22.54
CA ILE A 89 38.20 -21.60 -21.80
C ILE A 89 37.82 -20.15 -22.13
N GLN A 90 38.79 -19.25 -22.26
CA GLN A 90 38.56 -17.86 -22.64
C GLN A 90 38.01 -17.73 -24.07
N ILE A 91 38.53 -18.53 -25.01
CA ILE A 91 38.00 -18.61 -26.39
C ILE A 91 36.55 -19.11 -26.37
N LEU A 92 36.26 -20.18 -25.63
CA LEU A 92 34.89 -20.69 -25.50
C LEU A 92 33.93 -19.65 -24.93
N ALA A 93 34.34 -18.90 -23.90
CA ALA A 93 33.55 -17.81 -23.33
C ALA A 93 33.27 -16.70 -24.36
N LYS A 94 34.27 -16.30 -25.15
CA LYS A 94 34.15 -15.25 -26.18
C LYS A 94 33.13 -15.58 -27.27
N TYR A 95 32.99 -16.85 -27.64
CA TYR A 95 32.04 -17.30 -28.67
C TYR A 95 30.71 -17.81 -28.09
N SER A 96 30.56 -17.80 -26.76
CA SER A 96 29.31 -18.17 -26.10
C SER A 96 28.40 -16.95 -25.89
N SER A 97 27.13 -17.19 -25.57
CA SER A 97 26.18 -16.12 -25.20
C SER A 97 26.67 -15.33 -23.98
N SER A 98 26.24 -14.08 -23.84
CA SER A 98 26.50 -13.26 -22.64
C SER A 98 25.95 -13.87 -21.35
N ASP A 99 24.90 -14.68 -21.47
CA ASP A 99 24.32 -15.44 -20.35
C ASP A 99 25.04 -16.77 -20.08
N CYS A 100 26.11 -17.07 -20.83
CA CYS A 100 26.90 -18.27 -20.64
C CYS A 100 27.65 -18.22 -19.30
N PRO A 101 27.66 -19.32 -18.52
CA PRO A 101 28.36 -19.41 -17.24
C PRO A 101 29.87 -19.15 -17.32
N LEU A 102 30.47 -19.41 -18.49
CA LEU A 102 31.89 -19.21 -18.77
C LEU A 102 32.27 -17.73 -18.83
N SER A 103 31.33 -16.87 -19.26
CA SER A 103 31.54 -15.43 -19.33
C SER A 103 31.74 -14.81 -17.94
N PHE A 104 31.16 -15.39 -16.88
CA PHE A 104 31.34 -14.92 -15.50
C PHE A 104 32.70 -15.33 -14.88
N LEU A 105 33.44 -16.25 -15.51
CA LEU A 105 34.77 -16.66 -15.04
C LEU A 105 35.85 -15.61 -15.34
N PHE A 106 35.56 -14.70 -16.25
CA PHE A 106 36.46 -13.65 -16.70
C PHE A 106 35.75 -12.30 -16.50
N PRO A 107 36.04 -11.55 -15.42
CA PRO A 107 35.55 -10.19 -15.30
C PRO A 107 36.11 -9.40 -16.49
N GLU A 108 35.25 -8.72 -17.25
CA GLU A 108 35.68 -7.93 -18.41
C GLU A 108 36.76 -6.89 -17.99
N ARG A 109 38.02 -7.21 -18.30
CA ARG A 109 39.01 -6.20 -18.68
C ARG A 109 39.22 -6.39 -20.18
N GLU A 110 39.13 -5.30 -20.93
CA GLU A 110 39.37 -5.21 -22.38
C GLU A 110 38.19 -5.59 -23.29
N ARG A 111 37.18 -4.71 -23.31
CA ARG A 111 36.39 -4.45 -24.51
C ARG A 111 36.90 -3.17 -25.19
N THR A 112 38.13 -3.22 -25.72
CA THR A 112 38.69 -2.18 -26.62
C THR A 112 39.10 -2.85 -27.92
N THR A 113 38.26 -2.74 -28.96
CA THR A 113 38.51 -1.99 -30.21
C THR A 113 37.51 -2.39 -31.31
N ALA A 114 36.96 -1.35 -31.96
CA ALA A 114 36.41 -1.30 -33.32
C ALA A 114 35.11 -2.06 -33.65
N SER A 115 33.97 -1.38 -33.48
CA SER A 115 32.89 -1.41 -34.47
C SER A 115 32.31 -0.01 -34.56
N ASP A 116 32.72 0.70 -35.61
CA ASP A 116 32.20 2.01 -36.00
C ASP A 116 30.85 1.78 -36.71
N SER A 117 29.74 2.17 -36.08
CA SER A 117 28.43 2.38 -36.70
C SER A 117 27.52 3.12 -35.72
N GLU A 118 27.27 4.37 -36.07
CA GLU A 118 26.50 5.39 -35.36
C GLU A 118 24.97 5.22 -35.45
N LEU A 119 24.30 5.78 -34.43
CA LEU A 119 22.89 6.24 -34.30
C LEU A 119 21.74 5.24 -34.03
N ALA A 120 21.23 5.22 -32.78
CA ALA A 120 20.02 5.97 -32.33
C ALA A 120 19.46 5.55 -30.93
N VAL A 121 19.84 6.28 -29.86
CA VAL A 121 19.07 6.96 -28.76
C VAL A 121 17.62 6.48 -28.36
N PRO A 122 17.11 6.60 -27.09
CA PRO A 122 17.72 6.63 -25.73
C PRO A 122 16.98 5.83 -24.60
N ALA A 123 17.66 5.78 -23.44
CA ALA A 123 17.16 5.89 -22.05
C ALA A 123 16.34 4.75 -21.42
N GLY A 124 17.05 3.80 -20.80
CA GLY A 124 16.55 2.98 -19.70
C GLY A 124 17.41 3.20 -18.45
N VAL A 125 16.84 3.89 -17.46
CA VAL A 125 17.07 3.79 -16.00
C VAL A 125 18.46 3.37 -15.52
N GLU A 126 19.25 4.35 -15.06
CA GLU A 126 20.38 4.11 -14.15
C GLU A 126 19.87 3.64 -12.79
N LEU A 127 20.42 2.51 -12.34
CA LEU A 127 20.49 2.12 -10.94
C LEU A 127 21.97 2.20 -10.56
N ALA A 128 22.33 3.17 -9.73
CA ALA A 128 23.62 3.23 -9.06
C ALA A 128 23.41 2.99 -7.56
N ASP A 129 23.97 1.90 -7.07
CA ASP A 129 24.14 1.61 -5.64
C ASP A 129 25.54 2.11 -5.21
N GLY A 130 25.65 2.72 -4.03
CA GLY A 130 26.92 3.31 -3.58
C GLY A 130 26.94 3.91 -2.16
N VAL A 131 26.60 3.09 -1.17
CA VAL A 131 27.01 3.04 0.27
C VAL A 131 27.94 4.15 0.82
N SER A 132 27.54 4.82 1.93
CA SER A 132 28.16 4.67 3.27
C SER A 132 27.74 5.76 4.30
N GLY A 133 27.16 5.31 5.42
CA GLY A 133 27.44 5.82 6.77
C GLY A 133 26.69 7.07 7.29
N VAL A 134 25.73 6.87 8.20
CA VAL A 134 25.73 7.43 9.58
C VAL A 134 24.48 6.94 10.35
N THR A 135 24.76 6.26 11.46
CA THR A 135 24.02 5.96 12.70
C THR A 135 22.48 6.13 12.81
N SER A 136 21.82 5.01 13.13
CA SER A 136 20.90 4.78 14.26
C SER A 136 19.98 5.92 14.73
N ALA A 137 18.70 5.83 14.37
CA ALA A 137 17.59 6.09 15.28
C ALA A 137 16.41 5.17 14.95
N LYS A 138 15.95 4.49 15.98
CA LYS A 138 14.86 3.52 16.04
C LYS A 138 13.55 4.28 16.13
N GLU A 139 12.65 4.16 15.15
CA GLU A 139 11.23 4.50 15.36
C GLU A 139 10.33 3.41 14.79
N GLN A 140 9.83 2.61 15.72
CA GLN A 140 8.60 1.85 15.58
C GLN A 140 7.44 2.85 15.60
N SER A 141 6.53 2.80 14.62
CA SER A 141 5.14 3.13 14.89
C SER A 141 4.23 2.35 13.95
N SER A 142 3.86 1.18 14.46
CA SER A 142 2.70 0.41 14.05
C SER A 142 1.45 1.20 14.46
N CYS A 143 0.62 1.61 13.50
CA CYS A 143 -0.70 2.18 13.79
C CYS A 143 -1.74 1.58 12.86
N TYR A 144 -1.99 0.28 13.00
CA TYR A 144 -3.34 -0.28 12.83
C TYR A 144 -3.50 -1.38 13.86
N GLN A 145 -3.75 -1.00 15.11
CA GLN A 145 -4.18 -1.95 16.12
C GLN A 145 -5.68 -2.17 15.96
N CYS A 146 -5.99 -3.34 15.41
CA CYS A 146 -7.29 -3.98 15.42
C CYS A 146 -7.84 -4.05 16.86
N VAL A 147 -8.95 -3.35 17.10
CA VAL A 147 -9.78 -3.60 18.29
C VAL A 147 -10.73 -4.73 17.92
N LYS A 148 -10.38 -5.96 18.31
CA LYS A 148 -11.35 -7.08 18.34
C LYS A 148 -12.37 -6.77 19.42
N SER A 149 -13.60 -6.46 19.03
CA SER A 149 -14.78 -6.62 19.90
C SER A 149 -15.72 -7.62 19.25
N VAL A 150 -15.81 -8.80 19.86
CA VAL A 150 -16.82 -9.81 19.54
C VAL A 150 -18.18 -9.22 19.96
N CYS A 151 -19.10 -9.09 19.01
CA CYS A 151 -20.50 -8.80 19.31
C CYS A 151 -21.34 -9.90 18.66
N ASP A 152 -21.54 -10.98 19.40
CA ASP A 152 -22.67 -11.89 19.16
C ASP A 152 -23.86 -11.27 19.91
N VAL A 153 -24.94 -10.93 19.20
CA VAL A 153 -26.17 -10.40 19.83
C VAL A 153 -27.33 -11.29 19.42
N THR A 154 -27.65 -12.21 20.32
CA THR A 154 -28.95 -12.88 20.42
C THR A 154 -29.89 -11.99 21.24
N TYR A 155 -31.16 -11.91 20.84
CA TYR A 155 -32.19 -11.06 21.44
C TYR A 155 -32.66 -11.51 22.84
N ASP A 156 -32.99 -10.48 23.66
CA ASP A 156 -34.20 -10.30 24.53
C ASP A 156 -33.96 -10.11 26.06
N PRO A 157 -34.91 -9.58 26.88
CA PRO A 157 -34.89 -8.20 27.40
C PRO A 157 -34.96 -8.10 28.95
N ALA A 158 -34.46 -7.01 29.57
CA ALA A 158 -35.03 -6.38 30.79
C ALA A 158 -34.12 -5.30 31.43
N GLN A 159 -34.77 -4.19 31.82
CA GLN A 159 -34.57 -3.36 33.02
C GLN A 159 -33.33 -2.46 33.24
N GLU A 160 -33.61 -1.14 33.16
CA GLU A 160 -33.45 -0.11 34.21
C GLU A 160 -32.06 0.46 34.62
N LEU A 161 -31.98 1.80 34.48
CA LEU A 161 -31.33 2.84 35.30
C LEU A 161 -29.80 3.09 35.27
N HIS A 162 -29.46 4.15 34.52
CA HIS A 162 -28.64 5.34 34.88
C HIS A 162 -27.18 5.24 35.45
N PRO A 163 -26.36 6.31 35.28
CA PRO A 163 -24.94 6.20 34.93
C PRO A 163 -23.98 6.79 35.98
N VAL A 164 -22.72 6.33 36.02
CA VAL A 164 -21.61 7.08 36.65
C VAL A 164 -20.28 6.93 35.90
N SER A 165 -19.84 8.08 35.38
CA SER A 165 -18.49 8.67 35.38
C SER A 165 -17.24 7.79 35.22
N VAL A 166 -16.48 8.04 34.15
CA VAL A 166 -15.02 8.03 34.21
C VAL A 166 -14.48 9.24 33.46
N ARG A 167 -13.79 10.11 34.21
CA ARG A 167 -12.98 11.21 33.72
C ARG A 167 -11.76 10.65 32.98
N THR A 168 -11.46 11.17 31.80
CA THR A 168 -10.12 11.04 31.21
C THR A 168 -9.48 12.41 31.07
N VAL A 169 -8.29 12.46 31.65
CA VAL A 169 -7.33 13.55 31.73
C VAL A 169 -7.02 14.12 30.34
N ASP A 170 -7.15 15.43 30.22
CA ASP A 170 -6.63 16.21 29.10
C ASP A 170 -5.11 16.06 29.01
N LYS A 171 -4.61 15.62 27.86
CA LYS A 171 -3.24 15.90 27.44
C LYS A 171 -3.26 16.47 26.04
N THR A 172 -3.36 17.80 26.02
CA THR A 172 -3.07 18.66 24.88
C THR A 172 -1.66 18.36 24.39
N SER A 173 -1.53 17.75 23.21
CA SER A 173 -0.28 17.77 22.44
C SER A 173 -0.54 18.50 21.14
N LEU A 174 -0.12 19.75 21.14
CA LEU A 174 0.00 20.67 20.04
C LEU A 174 0.87 20.04 18.94
N VAL A 175 0.27 19.76 17.78
CA VAL A 175 1.00 19.38 16.55
C VAL A 175 0.82 20.51 15.55
N GLU A 176 1.95 21.11 15.16
CA GLU A 176 2.09 22.20 14.19
C GLU A 176 1.50 21.83 12.81
N PRO A 177 0.74 22.73 12.16
CA PRO A 177 0.11 22.47 10.88
C PRO A 177 1.06 22.76 9.71
N CYS A 178 1.37 21.74 8.91
CA CYS A 178 2.04 21.92 7.63
C CYS A 178 1.05 22.54 6.63
N GLY A 179 1.25 23.84 6.37
CA GLY A 179 0.98 24.57 5.12
C GLY A 179 -0.24 24.18 4.29
N GLN A 180 -1.25 25.06 4.32
CA GLN A 180 -2.32 25.22 3.32
C GLN A 180 -3.47 24.20 3.35
N SER A 181 -4.22 24.13 4.46
CA SER A 181 -5.59 23.56 4.43
C SER A 181 -6.57 24.15 5.45
N GLY A 182 -6.27 25.33 6.02
CA GLY A 182 -7.08 25.94 7.09
C GLY A 182 -8.57 26.02 6.76
N GLY A 183 -8.93 26.40 5.53
CA GLY A 183 -10.34 26.52 5.14
C GLY A 183 -11.11 25.18 5.09
N ILE A 184 -10.44 24.06 4.83
CA ILE A 184 -11.11 22.75 4.67
C ILE A 184 -11.25 22.08 6.04
N THR A 185 -10.22 22.19 6.88
CA THR A 185 -10.25 21.70 8.26
C THR A 185 -11.27 22.47 9.10
N ASP A 186 -11.32 23.80 8.99
CA ASP A 186 -12.30 24.65 9.67
C ASP A 186 -13.74 24.35 9.20
N PHE A 187 -13.95 24.14 7.89
CA PHE A 187 -15.27 23.79 7.34
C PHE A 187 -15.74 22.40 7.81
N CYS A 188 -14.85 21.41 7.81
CA CYS A 188 -15.16 20.08 8.30
C CYS A 188 -15.49 20.07 9.80
N GLN A 189 -14.77 20.87 10.60
CA GLN A 189 -15.05 21.02 12.03
C GLN A 189 -16.42 21.67 12.25
N GLN A 190 -16.71 22.79 11.58
CA GLN A 190 -17.99 23.49 11.67
C GLN A 190 -19.19 22.61 11.29
N MET A 191 -19.04 21.75 10.27
CA MET A 191 -20.08 20.81 9.87
C MET A 191 -20.26 19.66 10.86
N THR A 192 -19.19 19.30 11.59
CA THR A 192 -19.23 18.25 12.61
C THR A 192 -19.94 18.75 13.86
N ASP A 193 -19.62 19.96 14.32
CA ASP A 193 -20.24 20.60 15.50
C ASP A 193 -21.75 20.85 15.32
N LYS A 194 -22.17 21.09 14.07
CA LYS A 194 -23.59 21.30 13.72
C LYS A 194 -24.38 19.99 13.54
N CYS A 195 -23.71 18.85 13.49
CA CYS A 195 -24.36 17.54 13.39
C CYS A 195 -24.42 16.79 14.73
N THR A 196 -23.76 17.28 15.79
CA THR A 196 -23.70 16.66 17.13
C THR A 196 -24.59 17.33 18.17
N THR A 197 -25.27 18.44 17.85
CA THR A 197 -26.35 18.98 18.69
C THR A 197 -27.60 18.12 18.53
N ASP A 198 -27.79 17.21 19.48
CA ASP A 198 -29.01 16.45 19.73
C ASP A 198 -30.12 17.44 20.16
N GLU A 199 -31.21 17.51 19.40
CA GLU A 199 -32.50 18.15 19.76
C GLU A 199 -33.62 17.13 19.55
#